data_AF-A0A1C6DUB0-F1
#
_entry.id   AF-A0A1C6DUB0-F1
#
_cell.length_a   1.000
_cell.length_b   1.000
_cell.length_c   1.000
_cell.angle_alpha   90.00
_cell.angle_beta   90.00
_cell.angle_gamma   90.00
#
_symmetry.space_group_name_H-M   'P 1'
#
loop_
_entity.id
_entity.type
_entity.pdbx_description
1 polymer ?
#
loop_
_entity_poly.entity_id
_entity_poly.type
_entity_poly.pdbx_seq_one_letter_code
_entity_poly.pdbx_strand_id
1 'polypeptide(L)'
;MRTGLSKKQKTTSIFFDEASPIIEVCTYNTSLKNRLNEYSAEYPAECRLVDDENGCLTFEIRKGRFSFKLNAPYSAERRKAASELAKKNIQNLRQGKK
;
A
#
# COMPACT_ATOMS: atom_id res chain seq x y z
N MET A 1 -1.62 -7.89 18.97
CA MET A 1 -2.71 -7.03 19.51
C MET A 1 -4.08 -7.54 19.07
N ARG A 2 -4.95 -7.92 20.02
CA ARG A 2 -6.36 -8.23 19.75
C ARG A 2 -7.18 -6.97 20.01
N THR A 3 -7.54 -6.25 18.96
CA THR A 3 -8.25 -4.97 19.03
C THR A 3 -9.75 -5.10 19.32
N GLY A 4 -10.25 -6.30 19.69
CA GLY A 4 -11.69 -6.59 19.82
C GLY A 4 -12.50 -6.54 18.50
N LEU A 5 -11.95 -5.90 17.46
CA LEU A 5 -12.58 -5.70 16.16
C LEU A 5 -12.48 -6.93 15.26
N SER A 6 -13.59 -7.26 14.58
CA SER A 6 -13.62 -8.25 13.51
C SER A 6 -12.76 -7.81 12.31
N LYS A 7 -12.35 -8.77 11.46
CA LYS A 7 -11.58 -8.45 10.23
C LYS A 7 -12.30 -7.46 9.31
N LYS A 8 -13.64 -7.49 9.26
CA LYS A 8 -14.45 -6.58 8.44
C LYS A 8 -14.49 -5.15 8.98
N GLN A 9 -14.41 -4.99 10.31
CA GLN A 9 -14.39 -3.67 10.96
C GLN A 9 -13.02 -2.98 10.83
N LYS A 10 -11.97 -3.72 10.48
CA LYS A 10 -10.61 -3.21 10.23
C LYS A 10 -10.51 -2.59 8.84
N THR A 11 -11.24 -1.50 8.63
CA THR A 11 -11.24 -0.75 7.37
C THR A 11 -10.01 0.15 7.25
N THR A 12 -9.73 0.61 6.03
CA THR A 12 -8.77 1.69 5.80
C THR A 12 -9.56 2.88 5.30
N SER A 13 -9.48 3.99 6.02
CA SER A 13 -10.13 5.25 5.68
C SER A 13 -9.09 6.18 5.09
N ILE A 14 -9.43 6.82 3.98
CA ILE A 14 -8.56 7.78 3.30
C ILE A 14 -9.40 9.03 3.02
N PHE A 15 -8.99 10.15 3.61
CA PHE A 15 -9.72 11.41 3.49
C PHE A 15 -8.96 12.41 2.62
N PHE A 16 -9.70 12.99 1.68
CA PHE A 16 -9.26 14.09 0.82
C PHE A 16 -10.26 15.23 1.01
N ASP A 17 -9.79 16.38 1.44
CA ASP A 17 -10.56 17.63 1.31
C ASP A 17 -10.10 18.38 0.05
N GLU A 18 -10.71 19.53 -0.28
CA GLU A 18 -10.21 20.39 -1.36
C GLU A 18 -9.19 21.43 -0.86
N ALA A 19 -9.30 21.82 0.41
CA ALA A 19 -8.57 22.95 0.98
C ALA A 19 -7.15 22.61 1.45
N SER A 20 -6.93 21.41 1.99
CA SER A 20 -5.65 21.00 2.56
C SER A 20 -4.77 20.35 1.50
N PRO A 21 -3.45 20.58 1.48
CA PRO A 21 -2.53 19.79 0.65
C PRO A 21 -2.26 18.38 1.23
N ILE A 22 -2.95 17.99 2.31
CA ILE A 22 -2.71 16.76 3.07
C ILE A 22 -3.85 15.75 2.86
N ILE A 23 -3.49 14.47 2.93
CA ILE A 23 -4.37 13.32 2.92
C ILE A 23 -4.22 12.64 4.26
N GLU A 24 -5.33 12.34 4.91
CA GLU A 24 -5.33 11.54 6.13
C GLU A 24 -5.61 10.08 5.77
N VAL A 25 -4.75 9.17 6.25
CA VAL A 25 -4.88 7.73 6.05
C VAL A 25 -4.91 7.03 7.41
N CYS A 26 -6.07 6.50 7.82
CA CYS A 26 -6.16 5.58 8.97
C CYS A 26 -6.21 4.14 8.46
N THR A 27 -5.30 3.29 8.92
CA THR A 27 -5.29 1.88 8.52
C THR A 27 -4.96 0.91 9.66
N TYR A 28 -5.71 -0.20 9.69
CA TYR A 28 -5.38 -1.39 10.49
C TYR A 28 -4.49 -2.39 9.73
N ASN A 29 -4.26 -2.19 8.42
CA ASN A 29 -3.51 -3.13 7.58
C ASN A 29 -2.03 -3.09 7.93
N THR A 30 -1.51 -4.16 8.54
CA THR A 30 -0.10 -4.24 8.98
C THR A 30 0.91 -3.98 7.88
N SER A 31 0.68 -4.49 6.65
CA SER A 31 1.62 -4.27 5.55
C SER A 31 1.66 -2.81 5.13
N LEU A 32 0.50 -2.15 5.07
CA LEU A 32 0.42 -0.73 4.76
C LEU A 32 1.02 0.13 5.88
N LYS A 33 0.76 -0.22 7.15
CA LYS A 33 1.34 0.46 8.33
C LYS A 33 2.86 0.47 8.28
N ASN A 34 3.49 -0.68 8.04
CA ASN A 34 4.95 -0.77 8.01
C ASN A 34 5.53 0.11 6.90
N ARG A 35 4.93 0.06 5.70
CA ARG A 35 5.35 0.90 4.57
C ARG A 35 5.19 2.39 4.85
N LEU A 36 4.10 2.80 5.48
CA LEU A 36 3.87 4.21 5.85
C LEU A 36 4.81 4.67 6.96
N ASN A 37 5.10 3.81 7.94
CA ASN A 37 6.09 4.10 8.98
C ASN A 37 7.48 4.29 8.40
N GLU A 38 7.95 3.34 7.57
CA GLU A 38 9.24 3.45 6.86
C GLU A 38 9.29 4.74 6.03
N TYR A 39 8.24 5.01 5.24
CA TYR A 39 8.16 6.22 4.42
C TYR A 39 8.13 7.51 5.25
N SER A 40 7.45 7.52 6.41
CA SER A 40 7.41 8.67 7.31
C SER A 40 8.74 8.93 8.01
N ALA A 41 9.50 7.87 8.30
CA ALA A 41 10.84 7.98 8.88
C ALA A 41 11.85 8.51 7.86
N GLU A 42 11.73 8.10 6.59
CA GLU A 42 12.62 8.54 5.52
C GLU A 42 12.27 9.95 5.02
N TYR A 43 10.98 10.30 4.96
CA TYR A 43 10.48 11.57 4.42
C TYR A 43 9.50 12.28 5.38
N PRO A 44 9.96 12.75 6.56
CA PRO A 44 9.10 13.31 7.60
C PRO A 44 8.36 14.60 7.20
N ALA A 45 8.85 15.33 6.18
CA ALA A 45 8.18 16.51 5.64
C ALA A 45 7.00 16.18 4.71
N GLU A 46 6.96 14.95 4.20
CA GLU A 46 6.01 14.48 3.19
C GLU A 46 4.97 13.52 3.77
N CYS A 47 5.32 12.77 4.82
CA CYS A 47 4.45 11.85 5.53
C CYS A 47 4.78 11.85 7.03
N ARG A 48 3.74 11.94 7.87
CA ARG A 48 3.90 11.94 9.33
C ARG A 48 2.84 11.07 9.99
N LEU A 49 3.23 10.33 11.02
CA LEU A 49 2.31 9.66 11.93
C LEU A 49 1.69 10.68 12.90
N VAL A 50 0.36 10.70 12.98
CA VAL A 50 -0.40 11.67 13.79
C VAL A 50 -1.07 11.00 14.98
N ASP A 51 -1.61 9.80 14.81
CA ASP A 51 -2.33 9.10 15.87
C ASP A 51 -2.21 7.57 15.77
N ASP A 52 -2.35 6.90 16.92
CA ASP A 52 -2.51 5.45 17.05
C ASP A 52 -3.74 5.15 17.90
N GLU A 53 -4.89 5.04 17.25
CA GLU A 53 -6.13 4.74 17.92
C GLU A 53 -6.44 3.25 17.82
N ASN A 54 -6.35 2.54 18.96
CA ASN A 54 -6.76 1.14 19.10
C ASN A 54 -6.16 0.20 18.03
N GLY A 55 -4.95 0.50 17.55
CA GLY A 55 -4.23 -0.27 16.53
C GLY A 55 -4.52 0.12 15.08
N CYS A 56 -5.35 1.15 14.83
CA CYS A 56 -5.36 1.93 13.59
C CYS A 56 -4.25 2.98 13.69
N LEU A 57 -3.35 3.04 12.72
CA LEU A 57 -2.42 4.16 12.62
C LEU A 57 -2.95 5.17 11.62
N THR A 58 -2.91 6.44 12.02
CA THR A 58 -3.32 7.59 11.22
C THR A 58 -2.09 8.36 10.76
N PHE A 59 -1.96 8.50 9.44
CA PHE A 59 -0.87 9.23 8.81
C PHE A 59 -1.41 10.43 8.02
N GLU A 60 -0.69 11.53 8.10
CA GLU A 60 -0.83 12.67 7.21
C GLU A 60 0.19 12.56 6.07
N ILE A 61 -0.28 12.62 4.83
CA ILE A 61 0.55 12.46 3.63
C ILE A 61 0.28 13.62 2.68
N ARG A 62 1.32 14.25 2.11
CA ARG A 62 1.12 15.26 1.06
C ARG A 62 0.42 14.66 -0.16
N LYS A 63 -0.57 15.37 -0.71
CA LYS A 63 -1.41 14.92 -1.84
C LYS A 63 -0.63 14.40 -3.03
N GLY A 64 0.50 15.02 -3.36
CA GLY A 64 1.36 14.61 -4.47
C GLY A 64 2.08 13.26 -4.28
N ARG A 65 2.05 12.67 -3.08
CA ARG A 65 2.77 11.43 -2.74
C ARG A 65 1.88 10.20 -2.63
N PHE A 66 0.56 10.40 -2.62
CA PHE A 66 -0.40 9.31 -2.52
C PHE A 66 -1.25 9.26 -3.79
N SER A 67 -1.25 8.11 -4.47
CA SER A 67 -1.96 7.94 -5.74
C SER A 67 -2.74 6.64 -5.77
N PHE A 68 -3.98 6.69 -6.28
CA PHE A 68 -4.70 5.50 -6.70
C PHE A 68 -4.37 5.17 -8.15
N LYS A 69 -3.97 3.93 -8.42
CA LYS A 69 -3.70 3.47 -9.78
C LYS A 69 -4.85 2.62 -10.28
N LEU A 70 -5.66 3.17 -11.18
CA LEU A 70 -6.71 2.43 -11.87
C LEU A 70 -6.09 1.72 -13.08
N ASN A 71 -5.89 0.41 -12.95
CA ASN A 71 -5.39 -0.40 -14.05
C ASN A 71 -6.54 -1.18 -14.68
N ALA A 72 -6.63 -1.14 -16.01
CA ALA A 72 -7.54 -2.03 -16.73
C ALA A 72 -7.20 -3.49 -16.41
N PRO A 73 -8.20 -4.36 -16.19
CA PRO A 73 -7.95 -5.78 -16.02
C PRO A 73 -7.20 -6.29 -17.24
N TYR A 74 -6.23 -7.17 -17.02
CA TYR A 74 -5.45 -7.72 -18.13
C TYR A 74 -6.36 -8.47 -19.11
N SER A 75 -6.17 -8.27 -20.41
CA SER A 75 -6.79 -9.09 -21.45
C SER A 75 -6.32 -10.54 -21.33
N ALA A 76 -7.07 -11.50 -21.88
CA ALA A 76 -6.67 -12.90 -21.87
C ALA A 76 -5.28 -13.12 -22.51
N GLU A 77 -4.99 -12.39 -23.58
CA GLU A 77 -3.69 -12.36 -24.26
C GLU A 77 -2.59 -11.82 -23.34
N ARG A 78 -2.82 -10.69 -22.66
CA ARG A 78 -1.85 -10.13 -21.72
C ARG A 78 -1.61 -11.05 -20.54
N ARG A 79 -2.65 -11.74 -20.04
CA ARG A 79 -2.49 -12.75 -18.98
C ARG A 79 -1.62 -13.93 -19.46
N LYS A 80 -1.83 -14.42 -20.69
CA LYS A 80 -0.98 -15.47 -21.28
C LYS A 80 0.46 -15.02 -21.43
N ALA A 81 0.70 -13.85 -22.03
CA ALA A 81 2.04 -13.29 -22.21
C ALA A 81 2.77 -13.08 -20.87
N ALA A 82 2.09 -12.53 -19.86
CA ALA A 82 2.65 -12.38 -18.51
C ALA A 82 2.96 -13.74 -17.85
N SER A 83 2.10 -14.74 -18.04
CA SER A 83 2.33 -16.11 -17.54
C SER A 83 3.54 -16.77 -18.19
N GLU A 84 3.67 -16.66 -19.52
CA GLU A 84 4.82 -17.20 -20.25
C GLU A 84 6.12 -16.51 -19.85
N LEU A 85 6.11 -15.18 -19.72
CA LEU A 85 7.27 -14.42 -19.24
C LEU A 85 7.68 -14.86 -17.84
N ALA A 86 6.73 -15.05 -16.92
CA ALA A 86 7.01 -15.54 -15.58
C ALA A 86 7.63 -16.95 -15.61
N LYS A 87 7.10 -17.87 -16.44
CA LYS A 87 7.65 -19.22 -16.60
C LYS A 87 9.07 -19.20 -17.15
N LYS A 88 9.35 -18.38 -18.16
CA LYS A 88 10.69 -18.19 -18.73
C LYS A 88 11.67 -17.65 -17.69
N ASN A 89 11.26 -16.63 -16.92
CA ASN A 89 12.10 -16.07 -15.85
C ASN A 89 12.42 -17.10 -14.76
N ILE A 90 11.46 -17.95 -14.37
CA ILE A 90 11.70 -19.04 -13.40
C ILE A 90 12.68 -20.08 -13.97
N GLN A 91 12.56 -20.45 -15.25
CA GLN A 91 13.50 -21.36 -15.90
C GLN A 91 14.92 -20.77 -15.93
N ASN A 92 15.06 -19.50 -16.30
CA ASN A 92 16.35 -18.81 -16.33
C ASN A 92 17.00 -18.74 -14.93
N LEU A 93 16.22 -18.48 -13.87
CA LEU A 93 16.71 -18.48 -12.48
C LEU A 93 17.16 -19.87 -12.00
N ARG A 94 16.60 -20.95 -12.55
CA ARG A 94 17.03 -22.34 -12.25
C ARG A 94 18.29 -22.73 -13.02
N GLN A 95 18.48 -22.19 -14.22
CA GLN A 95 19.65 -22.47 -15.05
C GLN A 95 20.89 -21.70 -14.60
N GLY A 96 20.75 -20.45 -14.15
CA GLY A 96 21.86 -19.66 -13.60
C GLY A 96 22.32 -20.05 -12.18
N LYS A 97 21.79 -21.14 -11.62
CA LYS A 97 22.20 -21.73 -10.33
C LYS A 97 23.03 -23.02 -10.47
N LYS A 98 23.36 -23.42 -11.71
CA LYS A 98 24.35 -24.45 -12.01
C LYS A 98 25.67 -23.80 -12.38
#